data_AF-A0AA38CBG9-F1
#
_entry.id   AF-A0AA38CBG9-F1
#
_cell.length_a   1.000
_cell.length_b   1.000
_cell.length_c   1.000
_cell.angle_alpha   90.00
_cell.angle_beta   90.00
_cell.angle_gamma   90.00
#
_symmetry.space_group_name_H-M   'P 1'
#
loop_
_entity.id
_entity.type
_entity.pdbx_description
1 polymer ?
#
loop_
_entity_poly.entity_id
_entity_poly.type
_entity_poly.pdbx_seq_one_letter_code
_entity_poly.pdbx_strand_id
1 'polypeptide(L)' 'ALRFWLERNNVDFKAATLAVWEDESVSASLDSAALWVKDLPYVMSLSGHWNFFLAPNPEEAPQKFYENSFDDSAWGTLP' A
#
# COMPACT_ATOMS: atom_id res chain seq x y z
N ALA A 1 1.57 9.30 -14.90
CA ALA A 1 2.11 10.20 -13.85
C ALA A 1 1.50 11.61 -13.91
N LEU A 2 1.66 12.38 -14.99
CA LEU A 2 1.15 13.77 -15.06
C LEU A 2 -0.38 13.90 -14.91
N ARG A 3 -1.17 13.04 -15.60
CA ARG A 3 -2.63 12.98 -15.46
C ARG A 3 -3.06 12.69 -14.01
N PHE A 4 -2.41 11.74 -13.36
CA PHE A 4 -2.63 11.40 -11.94
C PHE A 4 -2.41 12.61 -11.03
N TRP A 5 -1.29 13.33 -11.18
CA TRP A 5 -1.01 14.50 -10.36
C TRP A 5 -2.01 15.64 -10.63
N LEU A 6 -2.38 15.87 -11.89
CA LEU A 6 -3.36 16.89 -12.24
C LEU A 6 -4.76 16.60 -11.66
N GLU A 7 -5.25 15.37 -11.80
CA GLU A 7 -6.56 14.95 -11.28
C GLU A 7 -6.57 14.94 -9.74
N ARG A 8 -5.49 14.48 -9.09
CA ARG A 8 -5.39 14.44 -7.63
C ARG A 8 -5.27 15.83 -6.99
N ASN A 9 -4.67 16.81 -7.69
CA ASN A 9 -4.63 18.20 -7.23
C ASN A 9 -6.02 18.86 -7.19
N ASN A 10 -7.01 18.30 -7.90
CA ASN A 10 -8.38 18.81 -7.90
C ASN A 10 -9.28 18.15 -6.82
N VAL A 11 -8.73 17.25 -6.01
CA VAL A 11 -9.49 16.54 -4.97
C VAL A 11 -9.56 17.38 -3.70
N ASP A 12 -10.76 17.63 -3.20
CA ASP A 12 -11.00 18.30 -1.91
C ASP A 12 -10.53 17.37 -0.76
N PHE A 13 -9.86 17.92 0.25
CA PHE A 13 -9.45 17.19 1.45
C PHE A 13 -10.64 16.50 2.16
N LYS A 14 -11.86 17.03 2.00
CA LYS A 14 -13.10 16.42 2.50
C LYS A 14 -13.37 15.04 1.92
N ALA A 15 -12.77 14.67 0.79
CA ALA A 15 -12.85 13.33 0.24
C ALA A 15 -12.29 12.26 1.19
N ALA A 16 -11.37 12.63 2.10
CA ALA A 16 -10.82 11.72 3.10
C ALA A 16 -11.88 11.19 4.08
N THR A 17 -12.97 11.92 4.30
CA THR A 17 -14.06 11.50 5.20
C THR A 17 -14.90 10.36 4.61
N LEU A 18 -14.79 10.10 3.30
CA LEU A 18 -15.47 9.00 2.61
C LEU A 18 -14.59 7.75 2.50
N ALA A 19 -13.36 7.79 3.02
CA ALA A 19 -12.48 6.63 2.99
C ALA A 19 -13.06 5.49 3.83
N VAL A 20 -13.02 4.28 3.25
CA VAL A 20 -13.35 3.04 3.96
C VAL A 20 -12.09 2.59 4.70
N TRP A 21 -12.20 2.37 6.00
CA TRP A 21 -11.07 2.02 6.88
C TRP A 21 -11.11 0.58 7.39
N GLU A 22 -12.22 -0.13 7.14
CA GLU A 22 -12.46 -1.50 7.60
C GLU A 22 -11.95 -2.54 6.57
N ASP A 23 -12.37 -3.80 6.68
CA ASP A 23 -11.87 -4.89 5.83
C ASP A 23 -12.08 -4.65 4.32
N GLU A 24 -13.11 -3.90 3.92
CA GLU A 24 -13.34 -3.57 2.51
C GLU A 24 -12.33 -2.55 1.96
N SER A 25 -11.52 -1.93 2.83
CA SER A 25 -10.45 -0.99 2.45
C SER A 25 -9.42 -1.62 1.52
N VAL A 26 -9.13 -2.91 1.70
CA VAL A 26 -8.18 -3.66 0.85
C VAL A 26 -8.71 -3.69 -0.58
N SER A 27 -9.95 -4.16 -0.79
CA SER A 27 -10.56 -4.19 -2.12
C SER A 27 -10.69 -2.81 -2.76
N ALA A 28 -11.12 -1.79 -2.00
CA ALA A 28 -11.25 -0.43 -2.50
C ALA A 28 -9.90 0.18 -2.90
N SER A 29 -8.83 -0.17 -2.18
CA SER A 29 -7.47 0.28 -2.53
C SER A 29 -6.98 -0.34 -3.84
N LEU A 30 -7.30 -1.62 -4.08
CA LEU A 30 -6.95 -2.32 -5.33
C LEU A 30 -7.71 -1.73 -6.52
N ASP A 31 -9.01 -1.49 -6.38
CA ASP A 31 -9.84 -0.87 -7.41
C ASP A 31 -9.34 0.55 -7.75
N SER A 32 -8.99 1.33 -6.73
CA SER A 32 -8.38 2.64 -6.89
C SER A 32 -7.05 2.56 -7.65
N ALA A 33 -6.15 1.66 -7.24
CA ALA A 33 -4.87 1.46 -7.92
C ALA A 33 -5.08 1.09 -9.40
N ALA A 34 -6.00 0.15 -9.69
CA ALA A 34 -6.37 -0.27 -11.04
C ALA A 34 -6.92 0.90 -11.88
N LEU A 35 -7.76 1.76 -11.30
CA LEU A 35 -8.30 2.95 -11.95
C LEU A 35 -7.19 3.91 -12.38
N TRP A 36 -6.22 4.17 -11.50
CA TRP A 36 -5.15 5.16 -11.75
C TRP A 36 -4.12 4.70 -12.76
N VAL A 37 -3.92 3.39 -12.87
CA VAL A 37 -2.96 2.79 -13.79
C VAL A 37 -3.58 2.42 -15.14
N LYS A 38 -4.91 2.57 -15.28
CA LYS A 38 -5.64 2.28 -16.51
C LYS A 38 -5.01 3.01 -17.70
N ASP A 39 -4.80 2.27 -18.79
CA ASP A 39 -4.22 2.72 -20.06
C ASP A 39 -2.74 3.16 -19.99
N LEU A 40 -2.06 2.96 -18.86
CA LEU A 40 -0.61 3.17 -18.79
C LEU A 40 0.14 1.98 -19.42
N PRO A 41 1.12 2.23 -20.31
CA PRO A 41 1.77 1.16 -21.07
C PRO A 41 2.78 0.33 -20.27
N TYR A 42 3.27 0.86 -19.14
CA TYR A 42 4.32 0.23 -18.32
C TYR A 42 3.91 0.27 -16.85
N VAL A 43 3.27 -0.80 -16.39
CA VAL A 43 2.78 -0.95 -15.02
C VAL A 43 3.02 -2.38 -14.56
N MET A 44 3.53 -2.54 -13.35
CA MET A 44 3.61 -3.82 -12.66
C MET A 44 2.95 -3.64 -11.29
N SER A 45 1.89 -4.41 -11.03
CA SER A 45 1.29 -4.43 -9.70
C SER A 45 2.19 -5.18 -8.73
N LEU A 46 2.41 -4.59 -7.55
CA LEU A 46 3.04 -5.24 -6.40
C LEU A 46 2.03 -5.55 -5.29
N SER A 47 0.73 -5.38 -5.59
CA SER A 47 -0.34 -5.77 -4.67
C SER A 47 -0.36 -7.30 -4.52
N GLY A 48 -0.64 -7.77 -3.31
CA GLY A 48 -0.57 -9.17 -2.96
C GLY A 48 -0.16 -9.33 -1.51
N HIS A 49 0.18 -10.54 -1.10
CA HIS A 49 0.55 -10.78 0.29
C HIS A 49 2.00 -10.40 0.53
N TRP A 50 2.23 -9.58 1.55
CA TRP A 50 3.55 -9.16 2.02
C TRP A 50 3.83 -9.78 3.38
N ASN A 51 5.06 -10.27 3.57
CA ASN A 51 5.54 -10.62 4.91
C ASN A 51 5.55 -9.35 5.76
N PHE A 52 4.88 -9.41 6.91
CA PHE A 52 4.66 -8.24 7.76
C PHE A 52 4.89 -8.56 9.23
N PHE A 53 5.53 -7.63 9.92
CA PHE A 53 5.79 -7.69 11.35
C PHE A 53 5.39 -6.38 12.02
N LEU A 54 4.55 -6.48 13.05
CA LEU A 54 4.16 -5.35 13.89
C LEU A 54 4.97 -5.35 15.18
N ALA A 55 5.90 -4.40 15.30
CA ALA A 55 6.58 -4.11 16.56
C ALA A 55 5.69 -3.20 17.43
N PRO A 56 5.64 -3.39 18.77
CA PRO A 56 4.86 -2.51 19.66
C PRO A 56 5.46 -1.11 19.81
N ASN A 57 6.75 -0.93 19.50
CA ASN A 57 7.47 0.34 19.49
C ASN A 57 8.69 0.24 18.54
N PRO A 58 9.32 1.37 18.15
CA PRO A 58 10.46 1.38 17.24
C PRO A 58 11.68 0.59 17.74
N GLU A 59 11.91 0.54 19.05
CA GLU A 59 13.04 -0.14 19.67
C GLU A 59 12.95 -1.67 19.58
N GLU A 60 11.73 -2.20 19.48
CA GLU A 60 11.43 -3.63 19.31
C GLU A 60 11.36 -4.08 17.84
N ALA A 61 11.56 -3.18 16.87
CA ALA A 61 11.67 -3.57 15.47
C ALA A 61 12.93 -4.44 15.25
N PRO A 62 12.85 -5.53 14.47
CA PRO A 62 14.00 -6.42 14.25
C PRO A 62 15.17 -5.66 13.63
N GLN A 63 16.35 -5.74 14.24
CA GLN A 63 17.52 -5.02 13.72
C GLN A 63 17.86 -5.51 12.30
N LYS A 64 18.18 -4.57 11.41
CA LYS A 64 18.59 -4.85 10.02
C LYS A 64 17.52 -5.58 9.18
N PHE A 65 16.23 -5.46 9.52
CA PHE A 65 15.13 -6.06 8.73
C PHE A 65 15.08 -5.62 7.26
N TYR A 66 15.75 -4.53 6.90
CA TYR A 66 15.85 -3.99 5.56
C TYR A 66 16.95 -4.65 4.70
N GLU A 67 17.78 -5.53 5.27
CA GLU A 67 18.82 -6.24 4.52
C GLU A 67 18.21 -7.44 3.77
N ASN A 68 18.63 -7.67 2.52
CA ASN A 68 18.15 -8.81 1.71
C ASN A 68 18.47 -10.19 2.31
N SER A 69 19.44 -10.26 3.23
CA SER A 69 19.82 -11.48 3.94
C SER A 69 19.04 -11.72 5.23
N PHE A 70 18.15 -10.80 5.61
CA PHE A 70 17.31 -10.97 6.78
C PHE A 70 16.31 -12.11 6.55
N ASP A 71 16.15 -12.99 7.54
CA ASP A 71 15.19 -14.08 7.50
C ASP A 71 13.84 -13.60 8.07
N ASP A 72 12.88 -13.39 7.17
CA ASP A 72 11.50 -13.00 7.48
C ASP A 72 10.52 -14.19 7.40
N SER A 73 11.01 -15.42 7.27
CA SER A 73 10.16 -16.61 7.06
C SER A 73 9.21 -16.92 8.21
N ALA A 74 9.50 -16.41 9.41
CA ALA A 74 8.64 -16.55 10.59
C ALA A 74 7.54 -15.47 10.68
N TRP A 75 7.53 -14.48 9.79
CA TRP A 75 6.54 -13.39 9.80
C TRP A 75 5.19 -13.88 9.28
N GLY A 76 4.12 -13.19 9.72
CA GLY A 76 2.81 -13.36 9.12
C GLY A 76 2.74 -12.65 7.77
N THR A 77 1.62 -12.81 7.07
CA THR A 77 1.35 -12.08 5.82
C THR A 77 0.16 -11.15 5.96
N LEU A 78 0.22 -10.00 5.30
CA LEU A 78 -0.91 -9.10 5.09
C LEU A 78 -1.15 -8.88 3.60
N PRO A 79 -2.43 -8.76 3.15
CA PRO A 79 -2.78 -8.53 1.76
C PRO A 79 -2.50 -7.10 1.26
#